data_AF-A0A382NB22-F1
#
_entry.id   AF-A0A382NB22-F1
#
_cell.length_a   1.000
_cell.length_b   1.000
_cell.length_c   1.000
_cell.angle_alpha   90.00
_cell.angle_beta   90.00
_cell.angle_gamma   90.00
#
_symmetry.space_group_name_H-M   'P 1'
#
loop_
_entity.id
_entity.type
_entity.pdbx_description
1 polymer ?
#
loop_
_entity_poly.entity_id
_entity_poly.type
_entity_poly.pdbx_seq_one_letter_code
_entity_poly.pdbx_strand_id
1 'polypeptide(L)'
;MRQAAALQVLLMVSATMLCYLPVASADGGETVIGADVTWTDDQTVEGTVRIVSGGHLTVNGADAAMSDGSSIIIEEGGGLTLNHAGLLADNPPTAIASMGYWDETNRSSFMVPGEGIDGPFDVTMLAMDGDSYFGDGAHIGDEVTNLNGSSHTFSFGAGAGDVWIGLTGFSSTPVTVASITMALENGGGTTILGTDLKSVNMNTAGDPGFSIQVDGTLSSVDSTVSGGQITVGGSMSADDSSFDRVGPVLLGSGGAIDLRGATVFRGSHDDHDVRGGPDSDIYWGDDVSGSGGLIDRWERRVSGQSIQL
;
A
#
# COMPACT_ATOMS: atom_id res chain seq x y z
N MET A 1 15.93 17.52 62.52
CA MET A 1 16.46 16.37 61.76
C MET A 1 15.31 15.66 61.07
N ARG A 2 15.37 15.56 59.74
CA ARG A 2 14.70 14.63 58.79
C ARG A 2 13.17 14.69 58.67
N GLN A 3 12.65 15.28 57.58
CA GLN A 3 12.19 14.65 56.30
C GLN A 3 10.70 14.23 56.39
N ALA A 4 9.72 14.93 55.79
CA ALA A 4 9.39 15.06 54.36
C ALA A 4 8.85 13.76 53.72
N ALA A 5 7.54 13.71 53.49
CA ALA A 5 6.90 13.06 52.33
C ALA A 5 5.42 13.47 52.30
N ALA A 6 5.12 14.52 51.52
CA ALA A 6 3.78 14.80 51.02
C ALA A 6 3.57 13.92 49.77
N LEU A 7 2.55 13.08 49.76
CA LEU A 7 2.12 12.34 48.57
C LEU A 7 0.87 13.04 48.02
N GLN A 8 1.08 13.95 47.07
CA GLN A 8 0.03 14.47 46.20
C GLN A 8 -0.26 13.41 45.13
N VAL A 9 -1.41 12.77 45.21
CA VAL A 9 -1.98 11.97 44.12
C VAL A 9 -2.65 12.93 43.16
N LEU A 10 -2.03 13.15 42.00
CA LEU A 10 -2.61 13.88 40.87
C LEU A 10 -3.58 12.94 40.16
N LEU A 11 -4.90 13.18 40.29
CA LEU A 11 -5.92 12.53 39.48
C LEU A 11 -5.78 13.03 38.02
N MET A 12 -5.38 12.15 37.10
CA MET A 12 -5.62 12.35 35.68
C MET A 12 -7.10 12.03 35.39
N VAL A 13 -7.87 13.05 35.04
CA VAL A 13 -9.22 12.88 34.50
C VAL A 13 -9.08 12.71 32.99
N SER A 14 -8.95 11.47 32.53
CA SER A 14 -9.14 11.13 31.11
C SER A 14 -10.63 11.20 30.82
N ALA A 15 -11.06 12.26 30.14
CA ALA A 15 -12.42 12.37 29.63
C ALA A 15 -12.50 11.54 28.34
N THR A 16 -12.92 10.27 28.45
CA THR A 16 -13.35 9.47 27.30
C THR A 16 -14.66 10.06 26.78
N MET A 17 -14.60 11.00 25.83
CA MET A 17 -15.77 11.32 25.02
C MET A 17 -15.96 10.16 24.05
N LEU A 18 -16.96 9.31 24.32
CA LEU A 18 -17.60 8.51 23.29
C LEU A 18 -18.28 9.49 22.32
N CYS A 19 -17.58 9.89 21.26
CA CYS A 19 -18.22 10.56 20.14
C CYS A 19 -18.99 9.49 19.36
N TYR A 20 -20.30 9.40 19.61
CA TYR A 20 -21.20 8.81 18.62
C TYR A 20 -21.12 9.70 17.37
N LEU A 21 -20.52 9.19 16.29
CA LEU A 21 -20.57 9.86 15.00
C LEU A 21 -22.05 9.99 14.60
N PRO A 22 -22.53 11.20 14.23
CA PRO A 22 -23.83 11.29 13.59
C PRO A 22 -23.74 10.55 12.26
N VAL A 23 -24.69 9.65 12.00
CA VAL A 23 -24.87 9.04 10.67
C VAL A 23 -25.13 10.20 9.69
N ALA A 24 -24.11 10.56 8.92
CA ALA A 24 -24.15 11.67 7.98
C ALA A 24 -24.50 11.15 6.59
N SER A 25 -25.58 11.69 6.05
CA SER A 25 -26.16 11.42 4.73
C SER A 25 -25.29 12.00 3.61
N ALA A 26 -24.91 11.17 2.65
CA ALA A 26 -24.73 11.44 1.21
C ALA A 26 -24.35 12.89 0.78
N ASP A 27 -23.29 13.41 1.37
CA ASP A 27 -22.34 14.40 0.81
C ASP A 27 -21.13 14.29 1.76
N GLY A 28 -20.01 13.75 1.29
CA GLY A 28 -18.92 13.20 2.13
C GLY A 28 -18.61 14.06 3.36
N GLY A 29 -19.04 13.60 4.53
CA GLY A 29 -18.99 14.39 5.75
C GLY A 29 -17.55 14.66 6.19
N GLU A 30 -17.27 15.88 6.61
CA GLU A 30 -16.01 16.24 7.25
C GLU A 30 -16.13 16.14 8.77
N THR A 31 -15.25 15.36 9.40
CA THR A 31 -15.05 15.31 10.84
C THR A 31 -13.82 16.12 11.21
N VAL A 32 -13.98 17.12 12.07
CA VAL A 32 -12.87 18.00 12.49
C VAL A 32 -12.43 17.66 13.92
N ILE A 33 -11.15 17.34 14.09
CA ILE A 33 -10.52 17.05 15.38
C ILE A 33 -9.68 18.26 15.80
N GLY A 34 -10.19 19.05 16.76
CA GLY A 34 -9.51 20.23 17.30
C GLY A 34 -9.05 20.11 18.76
N ALA A 35 -9.11 18.89 19.31
CA ALA A 35 -8.65 18.54 20.65
C ALA A 35 -8.18 17.07 20.64
N ASP A 36 -7.69 16.58 21.79
CA ASP A 36 -7.30 15.17 21.93
C ASP A 36 -8.53 14.26 21.86
N VAL A 37 -8.49 13.29 20.94
CA VAL A 37 -9.51 12.27 20.72
C VAL A 37 -8.83 10.91 20.61
N THR A 38 -9.43 9.88 21.22
CA THR A 38 -8.93 8.51 21.12
C THR A 38 -10.03 7.60 20.59
N TRP A 39 -9.73 6.84 19.55
CA TRP A 39 -10.54 5.73 19.06
C TRP A 39 -9.99 4.43 19.63
N THR A 40 -10.83 3.70 20.36
CA THR A 40 -10.50 2.42 21.01
C THR A 40 -11.34 1.25 20.51
N ASP A 41 -12.32 1.54 19.67
CA ASP A 41 -13.18 0.56 19.02
C ASP A 41 -13.05 0.76 17.51
N ASP A 42 -13.31 -0.29 16.73
CA ASP A 42 -13.22 -0.22 15.27
C ASP A 42 -14.13 0.87 14.71
N GLN A 43 -13.64 1.57 13.70
CA GLN A 43 -14.33 2.69 13.05
C GLN A 43 -14.51 2.42 11.56
N THR A 44 -15.51 3.08 10.97
CA THR A 44 -15.64 3.23 9.52
C THR A 44 -15.55 4.71 9.17
N VAL A 45 -14.74 5.04 8.17
CA VAL A 45 -14.49 6.42 7.71
C VAL A 45 -14.98 6.57 6.28
N GLU A 46 -16.14 7.20 6.11
CA GLU A 46 -16.81 7.42 4.80
C GLU A 46 -16.53 8.80 4.18
N GLY A 47 -15.61 9.59 4.77
CA GLY A 47 -15.36 10.98 4.37
C GLY A 47 -13.98 11.49 4.80
N THR A 48 -13.88 12.79 5.11
CA THR A 48 -12.61 13.40 5.51
C THR A 48 -12.53 13.53 7.03
N VAL A 49 -11.44 13.06 7.62
CA VAL A 49 -11.05 13.37 9.00
C VAL A 49 -9.97 14.44 8.96
N ARG A 50 -10.29 15.66 9.35
CA ARG A 50 -9.34 16.79 9.41
C ARG A 50 -8.89 17.05 10.83
N ILE A 51 -7.61 16.82 11.11
CA ILE A 51 -6.98 17.08 12.40
C ILE A 51 -6.29 18.44 12.31
N VAL A 52 -6.87 19.44 12.96
CA VAL A 52 -6.41 20.83 12.90
C VAL A 52 -5.35 21.11 13.97
N SER A 53 -4.72 22.28 13.89
CA SER A 53 -3.72 22.71 14.89
C SER A 53 -4.23 22.59 16.33
N GLY A 54 -3.47 21.90 17.19
CA GLY A 54 -3.84 21.61 18.59
C GLY A 54 -4.78 20.42 18.79
N GLY A 55 -5.27 19.81 17.72
CA GLY A 55 -5.97 18.54 17.75
C GLY A 55 -5.02 17.35 17.66
N HIS A 56 -5.39 16.25 18.31
CA HIS A 56 -4.64 15.01 18.23
C HIS A 56 -5.60 13.82 18.17
N LEU A 57 -5.51 13.01 17.14
CA LEU A 57 -6.25 11.75 17.04
C LEU A 57 -5.30 10.59 17.39
N THR A 58 -5.71 9.75 18.33
CA THR A 58 -5.04 8.47 18.61
C THR A 58 -5.97 7.32 18.26
N VAL A 59 -5.57 6.44 17.34
CA VAL A 59 -6.21 5.14 17.13
C VAL A 59 -5.42 4.10 17.91
N ASN A 60 -6.06 3.42 18.85
CA ASN A 60 -5.36 2.62 19.86
C ASN A 60 -5.98 1.23 20.03
N GLY A 61 -5.30 0.19 19.54
CA GLY A 61 -5.77 -1.20 19.66
C GLY A 61 -7.03 -1.49 18.83
N ALA A 62 -7.26 -0.75 17.76
CA ALA A 62 -8.47 -0.80 16.94
C ALA A 62 -8.15 -0.52 15.46
N ASP A 63 -9.06 -0.94 14.58
CA ASP A 63 -8.93 -0.72 13.13
C ASP A 63 -9.92 0.33 12.64
N ALA A 64 -9.48 1.18 11.72
CA ALA A 64 -10.35 2.06 10.94
C ALA A 64 -10.45 1.54 9.51
N ALA A 65 -11.65 1.10 9.12
CA ALA A 65 -12.02 0.78 7.76
C ALA A 65 -12.25 2.08 6.99
N MET A 66 -11.44 2.30 5.96
CA MET A 66 -11.39 3.52 5.15
C MET A 66 -12.16 3.26 3.85
N SER A 67 -13.33 3.86 3.71
CA SER A 67 -14.14 3.69 2.51
C SER A 67 -13.55 4.42 1.32
N ASP A 68 -13.94 4.00 0.11
CA ASP A 68 -13.41 4.53 -1.15
C ASP A 68 -13.48 6.07 -1.22
N GLY A 69 -12.34 6.70 -1.47
CA GLY A 69 -12.21 8.15 -1.58
C GLY A 69 -12.20 8.90 -0.25
N SER A 70 -12.25 8.21 0.88
CA SER A 70 -12.06 8.82 2.21
C SER A 70 -10.64 9.37 2.37
N SER A 71 -10.46 10.23 3.38
CA SER A 71 -9.15 10.85 3.62
C SER A 71 -8.91 11.22 5.08
N ILE A 72 -7.64 11.28 5.46
CA ILE A 72 -7.18 11.91 6.69
C ILE A 72 -6.28 13.08 6.31
N ILE A 73 -6.58 14.27 6.82
CA ILE A 73 -5.79 15.48 6.62
C ILE A 73 -5.27 15.93 7.99
N ILE A 74 -3.96 15.94 8.16
CA ILE A 74 -3.28 16.40 9.38
C ILE A 74 -2.66 17.75 9.07
N GLU A 75 -3.28 18.83 9.54
CA GLU A 75 -2.75 20.18 9.34
C GLU A 75 -1.52 20.45 10.23
N GLU A 76 -0.79 21.52 9.92
CA GLU A 76 0.34 21.97 10.74
C GLU A 76 -0.07 22.16 12.22
N GLY A 77 0.68 21.51 13.12
CA GLY A 77 0.39 21.50 14.56
C GLY A 77 -0.71 20.53 15.00
N GLY A 78 -1.32 19.78 14.07
CA GLY A 78 -2.15 18.60 14.36
C GLY A 78 -1.31 17.32 14.45
N GLY A 79 -1.87 16.27 15.03
CA GLY A 79 -1.21 14.97 15.10
C GLY A 79 -2.13 13.76 14.97
N LEU A 80 -1.64 12.73 14.30
CA LEU A 80 -2.23 11.38 14.28
C LEU A 80 -1.24 10.39 14.89
N THR A 81 -1.71 9.60 15.85
CA THR A 81 -0.99 8.45 16.39
C THR A 81 -1.76 7.16 16.10
N LEU A 82 -1.10 6.21 15.44
CA LEU A 82 -1.54 4.82 15.34
C LEU A 82 -0.73 3.99 16.33
N ASN A 83 -1.42 3.34 17.26
CA ASN A 83 -0.80 2.54 18.31
C ASN A 83 -1.47 1.17 18.36
N HIS A 84 -0.80 0.13 17.86
CA HIS A 84 -1.39 -1.19 17.68
C HIS A 84 -2.71 -1.13 16.89
N ALA A 85 -2.72 -0.39 15.78
CA ALA A 85 -3.92 -0.02 15.04
C ALA A 85 -3.81 -0.23 13.53
N GLY A 86 -4.95 -0.39 12.86
CA GLY A 86 -5.06 -0.49 11.41
C GLY A 86 -5.73 0.74 10.77
N LEU A 87 -5.20 1.20 9.65
CA LEU A 87 -5.92 2.01 8.67
C LEU A 87 -6.04 1.20 7.38
N LEU A 88 -7.22 0.66 7.10
CA LEU A 88 -7.42 -0.40 6.12
C LEU A 88 -8.41 0.07 5.06
N ALA A 89 -7.99 0.12 3.78
CA ALA A 89 -8.93 0.40 2.69
C ALA A 89 -10.01 -0.69 2.61
N ASP A 90 -11.27 -0.30 2.41
CA ASP A 90 -12.36 -1.24 2.12
C ASP A 90 -12.13 -1.97 0.80
N ASN A 91 -11.68 -1.23 -0.23
CA ASN A 91 -11.28 -1.77 -1.52
C ASN A 91 -9.82 -1.38 -1.84
N PRO A 92 -8.82 -2.13 -1.31
CA PRO A 92 -7.43 -1.88 -1.65
C PRO A 92 -7.17 -2.25 -3.12
N PRO A 93 -6.12 -1.69 -3.74
CA PRO A 93 -5.63 -2.13 -5.04
C PRO A 93 -5.39 -3.65 -5.07
N THR A 94 -5.93 -4.34 -6.07
CA THR A 94 -5.86 -5.81 -6.16
C THR A 94 -5.01 -6.33 -7.30
N ALA A 95 -4.63 -5.47 -8.25
CA ALA A 95 -3.88 -5.85 -9.44
C ALA A 95 -2.37 -5.67 -9.25
N ILE A 96 -1.60 -6.26 -10.16
CA ILE A 96 -0.16 -6.04 -10.27
C ILE A 96 0.22 -5.62 -11.68
N ALA A 97 1.32 -4.89 -11.84
CA ALA A 97 1.85 -4.43 -13.12
C ALA A 97 3.34 -4.77 -13.27
N SER A 98 3.75 -5.17 -14.48
CA SER A 98 5.16 -5.40 -14.79
C SER A 98 5.96 -4.11 -14.83
N MET A 99 7.23 -4.14 -14.44
CA MET A 99 8.14 -3.00 -14.44
C MET A 99 8.74 -2.67 -15.83
N GLY A 100 8.33 -3.36 -16.91
CA GLY A 100 8.68 -3.01 -18.29
C GLY A 100 10.05 -3.50 -18.80
N TYR A 101 10.78 -4.28 -17.99
CA TYR A 101 12.07 -4.87 -18.38
C TYR A 101 11.89 -6.04 -19.38
N TRP A 102 12.74 -6.05 -20.42
CA TRP A 102 12.72 -7.08 -21.46
C TRP A 102 13.73 -8.22 -21.26
N ASP A 103 14.80 -7.97 -20.51
CA ASP A 103 15.83 -8.98 -20.29
C ASP A 103 15.35 -10.09 -19.35
N GLU A 104 15.80 -11.31 -19.56
CA GLU A 104 15.36 -12.49 -18.79
C GLU A 104 15.63 -12.39 -17.29
N THR A 105 16.66 -11.67 -16.88
CA THR A 105 17.05 -11.57 -15.46
C THR A 105 16.10 -10.65 -14.69
N ASN A 106 15.68 -9.55 -15.29
CA ASN A 106 14.86 -8.52 -14.65
C ASN A 106 13.39 -8.59 -15.05
N ARG A 107 13.01 -9.43 -16.02
CA ARG A 107 11.64 -9.58 -16.51
C ARG A 107 10.69 -9.84 -15.35
N SER A 108 9.59 -9.09 -15.34
CA SER A 108 8.54 -9.32 -14.37
C SER A 108 7.85 -10.65 -14.62
N SER A 109 7.49 -11.35 -13.55
CA SER A 109 6.81 -12.63 -13.66
C SER A 109 5.88 -12.88 -12.48
N PHE A 110 4.89 -13.74 -12.68
CA PHE A 110 4.05 -14.27 -11.62
C PHE A 110 3.94 -15.79 -11.73
N MET A 111 3.64 -16.43 -10.61
CA MET A 111 3.50 -17.88 -10.51
C MET A 111 2.02 -18.27 -10.57
N VAL A 112 1.69 -19.15 -11.50
CA VAL A 112 0.44 -19.90 -11.52
C VAL A 112 0.62 -21.12 -10.60
N PRO A 113 -0.18 -21.27 -9.53
CA PRO A 113 -0.07 -22.42 -8.63
C PRO A 113 -0.72 -23.64 -9.28
N GLY A 114 0.06 -24.62 -9.68
CA GLY A 114 -0.43 -25.85 -10.31
C GLY A 114 0.00 -27.13 -9.59
N GLU A 115 0.83 -27.02 -8.55
CA GLU A 115 1.20 -28.16 -7.72
C GLU A 115 -0.04 -28.80 -7.06
N GLY A 116 -0.15 -30.13 -7.18
CA GLY A 116 -1.26 -30.91 -6.60
C GLY A 116 -2.56 -30.88 -7.41
N ILE A 117 -2.60 -30.22 -8.58
CA ILE A 117 -3.75 -30.29 -9.47
C ILE A 117 -3.74 -31.60 -10.27
N ASP A 118 -4.81 -32.38 -10.13
CA ASP A 118 -5.04 -33.59 -10.90
C ASP A 118 -5.68 -33.27 -12.26
N GLY A 119 -5.00 -33.66 -13.33
CA GLY A 119 -5.49 -33.47 -14.70
C GLY A 119 -5.08 -32.13 -15.33
N PRO A 120 -5.43 -31.90 -16.60
CA PRO A 120 -5.18 -30.64 -17.28
C PRO A 120 -6.04 -29.52 -16.69
N PHE A 121 -5.55 -28.28 -16.82
CA PHE A 121 -6.25 -27.09 -16.37
C PHE A 121 -5.96 -25.90 -17.28
N ASP A 122 -6.92 -25.00 -17.37
CA ASP A 122 -6.79 -23.74 -18.09
C ASP A 122 -6.67 -22.59 -17.10
N VAL A 123 -5.88 -21.58 -17.44
CA VAL A 123 -5.71 -20.36 -16.65
C VAL A 123 -5.97 -19.16 -17.53
N THR A 124 -7.05 -18.44 -17.23
CA THR A 124 -7.39 -17.18 -17.88
C THR A 124 -6.84 -16.02 -17.06
N MET A 125 -5.83 -15.36 -17.59
CA MET A 125 -5.27 -14.11 -17.09
C MET A 125 -6.10 -12.93 -17.59
N LEU A 126 -6.45 -12.00 -16.70
CA LEU A 126 -7.28 -10.82 -16.99
C LEU A 126 -6.48 -9.53 -16.75
N ALA A 127 -6.53 -8.61 -17.71
CA ALA A 127 -5.95 -7.27 -17.58
C ALA A 127 -6.79 -6.42 -16.61
N MET A 128 -6.22 -5.30 -16.15
CA MET A 128 -7.02 -4.29 -15.46
C MET A 128 -8.10 -3.70 -16.38
N ASP A 129 -9.16 -3.16 -15.79
CA ASP A 129 -10.22 -2.53 -16.58
C ASP A 129 -9.65 -1.34 -17.37
N GLY A 130 -9.99 -1.28 -18.66
CA GLY A 130 -9.42 -0.31 -19.60
C GLY A 130 -8.08 -0.70 -20.23
N ASP A 131 -7.35 -1.68 -19.69
CA ASP A 131 -6.08 -2.16 -20.25
C ASP A 131 -6.26 -3.23 -21.33
N SER A 132 -5.22 -3.44 -22.12
CA SER A 132 -5.19 -4.41 -23.21
C SER A 132 -3.79 -4.98 -23.39
N TYR A 133 -3.73 -6.28 -23.65
CA TYR A 133 -2.49 -7.00 -23.94
C TYR A 133 -2.02 -6.88 -25.39
N PHE A 134 -2.55 -5.92 -26.15
CA PHE A 134 -2.24 -5.79 -27.57
C PHE A 134 -0.75 -5.52 -27.80
N GLY A 135 -0.05 -6.50 -28.38
CA GLY A 135 1.37 -6.40 -28.70
C GLY A 135 2.31 -6.86 -27.58
N ASP A 136 1.75 -7.30 -26.45
CA ASP A 136 2.51 -7.83 -25.32
C ASP A 136 2.90 -9.29 -25.54
N GLY A 137 3.84 -9.77 -24.73
CA GLY A 137 4.34 -11.15 -24.76
C GLY A 137 4.32 -11.79 -23.37
N ALA A 138 3.93 -13.07 -23.34
CA ALA A 138 4.10 -13.96 -22.19
C ALA A 138 5.18 -15.00 -22.48
N HIS A 139 5.96 -15.34 -21.45
CA HIS A 139 7.10 -16.24 -21.54
C HIS A 139 6.94 -17.39 -20.55
N ILE A 140 7.03 -18.62 -21.04
CA ILE A 140 7.00 -19.85 -20.23
C ILE A 140 8.22 -20.68 -20.64
N GLY A 141 9.23 -20.72 -19.78
CA GLY A 141 10.56 -21.20 -20.16
C GLY A 141 11.11 -20.40 -21.35
N ASP A 142 11.54 -21.09 -22.40
CA ASP A 142 12.05 -20.48 -23.64
C ASP A 142 10.94 -20.11 -24.64
N GLU A 143 9.69 -20.48 -24.37
CA GLU A 143 8.57 -20.23 -25.28
C GLU A 143 7.97 -18.84 -25.06
N VAL A 144 7.69 -18.15 -26.18
CA VAL A 144 7.08 -16.82 -26.18
C VAL A 144 5.73 -16.87 -26.90
N THR A 145 4.69 -16.40 -26.21
CA THR A 145 3.34 -16.29 -26.75
C THR A 145 2.95 -14.82 -26.86
N ASN A 146 2.47 -14.41 -28.03
CA ASN A 146 1.92 -13.08 -28.21
C ASN A 146 0.55 -12.99 -27.54
N LEU A 147 0.36 -11.95 -26.73
CA LEU A 147 -0.89 -11.65 -26.07
C LEU A 147 -1.72 -10.65 -26.90
N ASN A 148 -3.02 -10.59 -26.61
CA ASN A 148 -3.94 -9.64 -27.21
C ASN A 148 -5.25 -9.57 -26.40
N GLY A 149 -5.99 -8.47 -26.54
CA GLY A 149 -7.27 -8.24 -25.88
C GLY A 149 -7.12 -8.01 -24.38
N SER A 150 -8.23 -8.03 -23.64
CA SER A 150 -8.23 -7.82 -22.19
C SER A 150 -7.99 -9.09 -21.38
N SER A 151 -7.84 -10.25 -22.02
CA SER A 151 -7.62 -11.53 -21.35
C SER A 151 -6.85 -12.52 -22.23
N HIS A 152 -6.11 -13.44 -21.62
CA HIS A 152 -5.47 -14.55 -22.32
C HIS A 152 -5.61 -15.85 -21.54
N THR A 153 -5.84 -16.97 -22.24
CA THR A 153 -5.96 -18.30 -21.62
C THR A 153 -4.76 -19.17 -21.96
N PHE A 154 -4.07 -19.64 -20.93
CA PHE A 154 -3.01 -20.63 -21.01
C PHE A 154 -3.57 -22.01 -20.69
N SER A 155 -3.22 -23.04 -21.45
CA SER A 155 -3.63 -24.42 -21.22
C SER A 155 -2.46 -25.26 -20.73
N PHE A 156 -2.62 -25.90 -19.59
CA PHE A 156 -1.59 -26.72 -18.97
C PHE A 156 -2.01 -28.19 -18.94
N GLY A 157 -1.06 -29.07 -19.29
CA GLY A 157 -1.26 -30.51 -19.20
C GLY A 157 -1.30 -31.02 -17.77
N ALA A 158 -1.77 -32.26 -17.59
CA ALA A 158 -1.77 -32.92 -16.30
C ALA A 158 -0.35 -32.98 -15.70
N GLY A 159 -0.23 -32.60 -14.42
CA GLY A 159 1.04 -32.62 -13.70
C GLY A 159 2.02 -31.50 -14.06
N ALA A 160 1.55 -30.38 -14.62
CA ALA A 160 2.40 -29.22 -14.94
C ALA A 160 3.11 -28.63 -13.70
N GLY A 161 2.53 -28.78 -12.50
CA GLY A 161 3.06 -28.17 -11.28
C GLY A 161 2.94 -26.65 -11.32
N ASP A 162 3.71 -25.97 -10.48
CA ASP A 162 3.78 -24.51 -10.49
C ASP A 162 4.49 -23.98 -11.73
N VAL A 163 3.89 -22.99 -12.39
CA VAL A 163 4.41 -22.42 -13.64
C VAL A 163 4.63 -20.92 -13.48
N TRP A 164 5.85 -20.47 -13.82
CA TRP A 164 6.15 -19.04 -13.89
C TRP A 164 5.84 -18.50 -15.28
N ILE A 165 5.09 -17.40 -15.33
CA ILE A 165 4.77 -16.66 -16.55
C ILE A 165 5.49 -15.32 -16.47
N GLY A 166 6.49 -15.13 -17.34
CA GLY A 166 7.16 -13.85 -17.52
C GLY A 166 6.39 -12.94 -18.48
N LEU A 167 6.39 -11.63 -18.23
CA LEU A 167 5.62 -10.65 -19.00
C LEU A 167 6.54 -9.62 -19.63
N THR A 168 6.24 -9.25 -20.86
CA THR A 168 6.95 -8.19 -21.58
C THR A 168 5.97 -7.35 -22.39
N GLY A 169 5.85 -6.06 -22.07
CA GLY A 169 4.94 -5.18 -22.80
C GLY A 169 5.53 -4.63 -24.09
N PHE A 170 4.67 -4.26 -25.03
CA PHE A 170 5.08 -3.59 -26.26
C PHE A 170 5.75 -2.25 -25.95
N SER A 171 6.93 -1.99 -26.54
CA SER A 171 7.68 -0.74 -26.29
C SER A 171 7.96 -0.49 -24.79
N SER A 172 8.16 -1.55 -24.01
CA SER A 172 8.42 -1.49 -22.56
C SER A 172 7.27 -0.91 -21.73
N THR A 173 6.03 -0.98 -22.21
CA THR A 173 4.85 -0.66 -21.38
C THR A 173 4.65 -1.68 -20.27
N PRO A 174 4.08 -1.28 -19.12
CA PRO A 174 3.63 -2.23 -18.11
C PRO A 174 2.53 -3.15 -18.64
N VAL A 175 2.60 -4.44 -18.33
CA VAL A 175 1.55 -5.44 -18.52
C VAL A 175 0.86 -5.64 -17.18
N THR A 176 -0.45 -5.45 -17.12
CA THR A 176 -1.23 -5.57 -15.88
C THR A 176 -1.88 -6.94 -15.73
N VAL A 177 -1.97 -7.42 -14.50
CA VAL A 177 -2.69 -8.65 -14.13
C VAL A 177 -3.63 -8.29 -13.00
N ALA A 178 -4.91 -8.15 -13.32
CA ALA A 178 -5.96 -7.93 -12.34
C ALA A 178 -6.23 -9.21 -11.54
N SER A 179 -6.31 -10.33 -12.25
CA SER A 179 -6.48 -11.66 -11.65
C SER A 179 -6.12 -12.76 -12.64
N ILE A 180 -5.98 -13.98 -12.11
CA ILE A 180 -6.07 -15.20 -12.90
C ILE A 180 -7.28 -16.01 -12.44
N THR A 181 -7.96 -16.65 -13.38
CA THR A 181 -9.02 -17.63 -13.09
C THR A 181 -8.60 -18.98 -13.63
N MET A 182 -8.47 -19.95 -12.73
CA MET A 182 -8.15 -21.34 -13.05
C MET A 182 -9.43 -22.13 -13.24
N ALA A 183 -9.51 -22.89 -14.33
CA ALA A 183 -10.59 -23.82 -14.63
C ALA A 183 -10.04 -25.25 -14.73
N LEU A 184 -10.56 -26.14 -13.90
CA LEU A 184 -10.20 -27.55 -13.85
C LEU A 184 -11.17 -28.37 -14.69
N GLU A 185 -10.70 -29.44 -15.33
CA GLU A 185 -11.54 -30.33 -16.15
C GLU A 185 -12.70 -30.96 -15.34
N ASN A 186 -12.50 -31.17 -14.04
CA ASN A 186 -13.52 -31.70 -13.14
C ASN A 186 -14.64 -30.69 -12.77
N GLY A 187 -14.60 -29.47 -13.33
CA GLY A 187 -15.56 -28.40 -13.07
C GLY A 187 -15.25 -27.53 -11.85
N GLY A 188 -14.14 -27.78 -11.15
CA GLY A 188 -13.61 -26.87 -10.13
C GLY A 188 -12.96 -25.64 -10.74
N GLY A 189 -12.87 -24.55 -9.98
CA GLY A 189 -12.15 -23.36 -10.40
C GLY A 189 -11.92 -22.40 -9.24
N THR A 190 -10.91 -21.54 -9.40
CA THR A 190 -10.57 -20.52 -8.42
C THR A 190 -10.09 -19.26 -9.12
N THR A 191 -10.38 -18.10 -8.55
CA THR A 191 -9.84 -16.82 -8.98
C THR A 191 -8.84 -16.34 -7.93
N ILE A 192 -7.68 -15.89 -8.38
CA ILE A 192 -6.62 -15.34 -7.54
C ILE A 192 -6.35 -13.93 -8.02
N LEU A 193 -6.40 -12.95 -7.12
CA LEU A 193 -6.13 -11.55 -7.44
C LEU A 193 -4.64 -11.37 -7.77
N GLY A 194 -4.32 -10.35 -8.59
CA GLY A 194 -2.94 -10.06 -8.96
C GLY A 194 -2.01 -9.92 -7.75
N THR A 195 -2.45 -9.18 -6.73
CA THR A 195 -1.71 -8.95 -5.48
C THR A 195 -1.55 -10.18 -4.59
N ASP A 196 -2.38 -11.21 -4.79
CA ASP A 196 -2.27 -12.50 -4.08
C ASP A 196 -1.34 -13.49 -4.81
N LEU A 197 -0.91 -13.16 -6.04
CA LEU A 197 0.04 -13.98 -6.78
C LEU A 197 1.45 -13.79 -6.23
N LYS A 198 2.16 -14.90 -6.07
CA LYS A 198 3.60 -14.86 -5.92
C LYS A 198 4.20 -14.27 -7.19
N SER A 199 4.92 -13.17 -7.05
CA SER A 199 5.46 -12.42 -8.17
C SER A 199 6.91 -11.99 -7.95
N VAL A 200 7.56 -11.62 -9.05
CA VAL A 200 8.92 -11.06 -9.09
C VAL A 200 8.90 -9.84 -9.98
N ASN A 201 9.50 -8.74 -9.52
CA ASN A 201 9.63 -7.48 -10.24
C ASN A 201 8.28 -6.95 -10.76
N MET A 202 7.23 -7.08 -9.95
CA MET A 202 5.90 -6.52 -10.21
C MET A 202 5.58 -5.48 -9.16
N ASN A 203 4.93 -4.40 -9.56
CA ASN A 203 4.37 -3.39 -8.68
C ASN A 203 2.89 -3.70 -8.43
N THR A 204 2.34 -3.19 -7.34
CA THR A 204 0.88 -3.11 -7.19
C THR A 204 0.32 -2.15 -8.24
N ALA A 205 -0.90 -2.41 -8.71
CA ALA A 205 -1.59 -1.55 -9.65
C ALA A 205 -3.06 -1.38 -9.25
N GLY A 206 -3.61 -0.21 -9.57
CA GLY A 206 -4.95 0.22 -9.18
C GLY A 206 -4.92 1.48 -8.34
N ASP A 207 -6.09 2.09 -8.16
CA ASP A 207 -6.22 3.32 -7.40
C ASP A 207 -6.17 3.03 -5.88
N PRO A 208 -5.47 3.86 -5.09
CA PRO A 208 -5.56 3.80 -3.63
C PRO A 208 -7.00 4.00 -3.15
N GLY A 209 -7.42 3.23 -2.14
CA GLY A 209 -8.77 3.32 -1.58
C GLY A 209 -9.00 4.60 -0.76
N PHE A 210 -7.95 5.16 -0.16
CA PHE A 210 -8.00 6.39 0.62
C PHE A 210 -6.68 7.15 0.58
N SER A 211 -6.66 8.38 1.12
CA SER A 211 -5.43 9.18 1.23
C SER A 211 -5.15 9.69 2.65
N ILE A 212 -3.86 9.88 2.96
CA ILE A 212 -3.38 10.56 4.15
C ILE A 212 -2.48 11.72 3.72
N GLN A 213 -2.86 12.95 4.09
CA GLN A 213 -2.02 14.13 3.93
C GLN A 213 -1.47 14.55 5.30
N VAL A 214 -0.14 14.64 5.42
CA VAL A 214 0.56 14.92 6.67
C VAL A 214 1.32 16.24 6.56
N ASP A 215 0.71 17.36 6.91
CA ASP A 215 1.39 18.66 7.11
C ASP A 215 1.81 18.87 8.57
N GLY A 216 1.15 18.17 9.51
CA GLY A 216 1.53 18.06 10.92
C GLY A 216 2.44 16.86 11.21
N THR A 217 2.00 16.01 12.14
CA THR A 217 2.74 14.82 12.60
C THR A 217 1.93 13.54 12.47
N LEU A 218 2.54 12.50 11.91
CA LEU A 218 2.03 11.12 11.92
C LEU A 218 3.03 10.23 12.68
N SER A 219 2.54 9.48 13.66
CA SER A 219 3.31 8.45 14.36
C SER A 219 2.60 7.11 14.29
N SER A 220 3.31 6.07 13.88
CA SER A 220 2.81 4.70 13.76
C SER A 220 3.68 3.76 14.56
N VAL A 221 3.09 3.01 15.49
CA VAL A 221 3.80 2.03 16.32
C VAL A 221 3.04 0.72 16.30
N ASP A 222 3.71 -0.37 15.90
CA ASP A 222 3.13 -1.72 15.77
C ASP A 222 1.78 -1.71 15.03
N SER A 223 1.70 -0.93 13.95
CA SER A 223 0.43 -0.59 13.28
C SER A 223 0.49 -0.91 11.79
N THR A 224 -0.65 -0.99 11.14
CA THR A 224 -0.76 -1.31 9.70
C THR A 224 -1.49 -0.21 8.96
N VAL A 225 -0.95 0.21 7.82
CA VAL A 225 -1.66 1.00 6.81
C VAL A 225 -1.71 0.18 5.53
N SER A 226 -2.91 -0.08 5.01
CA SER A 226 -3.08 -0.92 3.81
C SER A 226 -3.98 -0.28 2.75
N GLY A 227 -3.48 -0.21 1.51
CA GLY A 227 -4.24 0.21 0.34
C GLY A 227 -4.50 1.72 0.19
N GLY A 228 -3.91 2.57 1.03
CA GLY A 228 -4.00 4.02 0.93
C GLY A 228 -2.77 4.67 0.32
N GLN A 229 -2.81 5.98 0.04
CA GLN A 229 -1.65 6.77 -0.37
C GLN A 229 -1.27 7.78 0.70
N ILE A 230 0.02 7.91 1.01
CA ILE A 230 0.52 8.86 2.02
C ILE A 230 1.36 9.94 1.34
N THR A 231 1.01 11.20 1.62
CA THR A 231 1.82 12.38 1.27
C THR A 231 2.24 13.12 2.54
N VAL A 232 3.53 13.45 2.66
CA VAL A 232 4.11 14.07 3.85
C VAL A 232 4.76 15.41 3.50
N GLY A 233 4.14 16.50 3.97
CA GLY A 233 4.72 17.84 3.99
C GLY A 233 5.38 18.20 5.32
N GLY A 234 4.90 17.62 6.43
CA GLY A 234 5.42 17.74 7.79
C GLY A 234 6.33 16.58 8.16
N SER A 235 5.94 15.80 9.16
CA SER A 235 6.75 14.66 9.64
C SER A 235 5.95 13.38 9.85
N MET A 236 6.56 12.26 9.49
CA MET A 236 6.04 10.92 9.70
C MET A 236 7.10 10.07 10.39
N SER A 237 6.69 9.28 11.38
CA SER A 237 7.53 8.26 12.02
C SER A 237 6.80 6.93 12.08
N ALA A 238 7.54 5.85 11.88
CA ALA A 238 7.02 4.49 12.00
C ALA A 238 8.02 3.61 12.76
N ASP A 239 7.53 2.84 13.72
CA ASP A 239 8.28 1.81 14.44
C ASP A 239 7.49 0.51 14.43
N ASP A 240 8.15 -0.59 14.06
CA ASP A 240 7.56 -1.93 13.90
C ASP A 240 6.23 -1.94 13.10
N SER A 241 6.05 -1.08 12.10
CA SER A 241 4.78 -0.92 11.37
C SER A 241 4.77 -1.53 9.96
N SER A 242 3.59 -1.84 9.41
CA SER A 242 3.43 -2.41 8.07
C SER A 242 2.73 -1.43 7.11
N PHE A 243 3.35 -1.20 5.95
CA PHE A 243 2.80 -0.41 4.84
C PHE A 243 2.55 -1.33 3.64
N ASP A 244 1.30 -1.74 3.46
CA ASP A 244 0.91 -2.73 2.45
C ASP A 244 0.12 -2.07 1.31
N ARG A 245 0.65 -2.07 0.10
CA ARG A 245 0.07 -1.38 -1.07
C ARG A 245 -0.09 0.12 -0.88
N VAL A 246 0.87 0.72 -0.17
CA VAL A 246 0.91 2.15 0.16
C VAL A 246 2.00 2.92 -0.58
N GLY A 247 3.11 2.25 -0.90
CA GLY A 247 4.24 2.88 -1.58
C GLY A 247 3.87 3.40 -2.98
N PRO A 248 4.53 4.46 -3.47
CA PRO A 248 5.51 5.26 -2.77
C PRO A 248 4.85 6.19 -1.73
N VAL A 249 5.44 6.32 -0.54
CA VAL A 249 5.17 7.46 0.35
C VAL A 249 5.82 8.70 -0.25
N LEU A 250 5.04 9.74 -0.50
CA LEU A 250 5.48 10.93 -1.22
C LEU A 250 5.87 12.03 -0.23
N LEU A 251 7.15 12.42 -0.18
CA LEU A 251 7.60 13.53 0.66
C LEU A 251 7.69 14.82 -0.17
N GLY A 252 7.09 15.89 0.33
CA GLY A 252 7.32 17.24 -0.18
C GLY A 252 8.76 17.71 0.07
N SER A 253 9.14 18.88 -0.47
CA SER A 253 10.51 19.39 -0.37
C SER A 253 11.01 19.58 1.06
N GLY A 254 10.15 19.70 2.07
CA GLY A 254 10.55 19.78 3.48
C GLY A 254 10.01 18.65 4.36
N GLY A 255 9.41 17.62 3.76
CA GLY A 255 8.84 16.50 4.49
C GLY A 255 9.92 15.61 5.11
N ALA A 256 9.63 15.04 6.26
CA ALA A 256 10.52 14.12 6.96
C ALA A 256 9.83 12.76 7.18
N ILE A 257 10.55 11.68 6.91
CA ILE A 257 10.14 10.32 7.28
C ILE A 257 11.22 9.62 8.08
N ASP A 258 10.80 8.95 9.14
CA ASP A 258 11.68 8.26 10.08
C ASP A 258 11.17 6.85 10.36
N LEU A 259 11.80 5.86 9.71
CA LEU A 259 11.41 4.47 9.74
C LEU A 259 12.36 3.67 10.64
N ARG A 260 11.80 2.95 11.62
CA ARG A 260 12.52 2.19 12.65
C ARG A 260 11.94 0.80 12.86
N GLY A 261 12.67 -0.01 13.65
CA GLY A 261 12.27 -1.36 14.00
C GLY A 261 12.11 -2.25 12.77
N ALA A 262 11.30 -3.29 12.91
CA ALA A 262 10.92 -4.22 11.86
C ALA A 262 9.86 -3.66 10.90
N THR A 263 9.87 -2.34 10.66
CA THR A 263 8.93 -1.69 9.73
C THR A 263 9.10 -2.27 8.31
N VAL A 264 7.99 -2.52 7.62
CA VAL A 264 7.99 -3.21 6.32
C VAL A 264 7.09 -2.52 5.30
N PHE A 265 7.58 -2.39 4.08
CA PHE A 265 6.78 -2.05 2.89
C PHE A 265 6.50 -3.30 2.07
N ARG A 266 5.29 -3.40 1.50
CA ARG A 266 4.90 -4.46 0.56
C ARG A 266 4.11 -3.86 -0.60
N GLY A 267 4.40 -4.32 -1.81
CA GLY A 267 3.62 -3.99 -3.00
C GLY A 267 3.53 -2.49 -3.28
N SER A 268 4.65 -1.79 -3.40
CA SER A 268 4.63 -0.41 -3.90
C SER A 268 3.95 -0.33 -5.27
N HIS A 269 3.25 0.78 -5.53
CA HIS A 269 2.63 1.13 -6.81
C HIS A 269 3.64 1.60 -7.85
N ASP A 270 4.87 1.85 -7.42
CA ASP A 270 5.94 2.37 -8.24
C ASP A 270 7.24 1.61 -7.96
N ASP A 271 8.29 1.91 -8.71
CA ASP A 271 9.64 1.39 -8.50
C ASP A 271 10.33 1.93 -7.23
N HIS A 272 9.61 2.61 -6.33
CA HIS A 272 10.13 3.09 -5.05
C HIS A 272 9.14 2.89 -3.91
N ASP A 273 9.60 2.54 -2.70
CA ASP A 273 8.75 2.54 -1.49
C ASP A 273 8.54 3.96 -0.91
N VAL A 274 9.54 4.84 -1.07
CA VAL A 274 9.50 6.25 -0.65
C VAL A 274 10.09 7.14 -1.72
N ARG A 275 9.45 8.29 -1.99
CA ARG A 275 9.93 9.28 -2.94
C ARG A 275 9.98 10.66 -2.30
N GLY A 276 11.19 11.19 -2.13
CA GLY A 276 11.42 12.48 -1.51
C GLY A 276 11.64 13.63 -2.50
N GLY A 277 11.20 14.83 -2.12
CA GLY A 277 11.59 16.08 -2.75
C GLY A 277 13.03 16.50 -2.42
N PRO A 278 13.54 17.60 -3.00
CA PRO A 278 14.97 17.95 -2.94
C PRO A 278 15.56 18.07 -1.52
N ASP A 279 14.80 18.65 -0.58
CA ASP A 279 15.27 18.94 0.79
C ASP A 279 14.57 18.05 1.85
N SER A 280 13.92 16.96 1.43
CA SER A 280 13.26 16.02 2.35
C SER A 280 14.28 15.26 3.19
N ASP A 281 13.90 14.90 4.42
CA ASP A 281 14.69 14.04 5.30
C ASP A 281 14.15 12.60 5.30
N ILE A 282 15.03 11.62 5.08
CA ILE A 282 14.67 10.20 5.02
C ILE A 282 15.63 9.44 5.92
N TYR A 283 15.10 8.94 7.04
CA TYR A 283 15.79 7.96 7.87
C TYR A 283 15.19 6.57 7.63
N TRP A 284 16.05 5.64 7.19
CA TRP A 284 15.72 4.24 6.97
C TRP A 284 16.55 3.38 7.92
N GLY A 285 15.92 2.85 8.97
CA GLY A 285 16.58 2.00 9.96
C GLY A 285 17.11 0.68 9.41
N ASP A 286 18.05 0.07 10.13
CA ASP A 286 18.76 -1.14 9.68
C ASP A 286 17.84 -2.35 9.48
N ASP A 287 16.81 -2.49 10.33
CA ASP A 287 15.85 -3.61 10.30
C ASP A 287 14.61 -3.30 9.44
N VAL A 288 14.55 -2.12 8.82
CA VAL A 288 13.44 -1.73 7.94
C VAL A 288 13.58 -2.40 6.57
N SER A 289 12.50 -3.00 6.10
CA SER A 289 12.46 -3.75 4.83
C SER A 289 11.52 -3.10 3.80
N GLY A 290 11.95 -3.14 2.54
CA GLY A 290 11.21 -2.61 1.40
C GLY A 290 10.39 -3.69 0.68
N SER A 291 9.61 -3.29 -0.32
CA SER A 291 8.81 -4.21 -1.14
C SER A 291 9.66 -5.27 -1.85
N GLY A 292 10.94 -4.98 -2.11
CA GLY A 292 11.92 -5.91 -2.65
C GLY A 292 11.93 -5.99 -4.19
N GLY A 293 12.68 -6.96 -4.72
CA GLY A 293 12.89 -7.08 -6.17
C GLY A 293 13.66 -5.88 -6.73
N LEU A 294 13.12 -5.26 -7.77
CA LEU A 294 13.66 -4.04 -8.38
C LEU A 294 13.04 -2.75 -7.83
N ILE A 295 12.21 -2.84 -6.79
CA ILE A 295 11.65 -1.66 -6.12
C ILE A 295 12.72 -1.12 -5.17
N ASP A 296 13.13 0.12 -5.41
CA ASP A 296 14.09 0.84 -4.58
C ASP A 296 13.46 1.24 -3.25
N ARG A 297 14.25 1.18 -2.17
CA ARG A 297 13.77 1.60 -0.83
C ARG A 297 13.33 3.07 -0.85
N TRP A 298 14.13 3.92 -1.47
CA TRP A 298 13.79 5.32 -1.62
C TRP A 298 14.58 6.00 -2.73
N GLU A 299 13.97 7.03 -3.33
CA GLU A 299 14.70 8.04 -4.11
C GLU A 299 14.47 9.43 -3.55
N ARG A 300 15.40 10.33 -3.88
CA ARG A 300 15.25 11.75 -3.64
C ARG A 300 15.46 12.52 -4.94
N ARG A 301 14.41 13.21 -5.39
CA ARG A 301 14.39 13.96 -6.65
C ARG A 301 14.92 15.37 -6.41
N VAL A 302 16.12 15.64 -6.90
CA VAL A 302 16.76 16.96 -6.80
C VAL A 302 16.25 17.87 -7.91
N SER A 303 15.89 19.12 -7.57
CA SER A 303 15.45 20.13 -8.53
C SER A 303 16.64 20.94 -9.07
N GLY A 304 16.45 21.63 -10.21
CA GLY A 304 17.44 22.57 -10.75
C GLY A 304 18.60 21.95 -11.54
N GLN A 305 18.50 20.67 -11.94
CA GLN A 305 19.48 20.08 -12.86
C GLN A 305 19.31 20.66 -14.27
N SER A 306 20.41 21.11 -14.86
CA SER A 306 20.47 21.48 -16.27
C SER A 306 21.63 20.77 -16.93
N ILE A 307 21.40 20.27 -18.15
CA ILE A 307 22.47 19.75 -19.01
C ILE A 307 22.95 20.93 -19.85
N GLN A 308 24.19 21.34 -19.67
CA GLN A 308 24.88 22.17 -20.66
C GLN A 308 25.40 21.26 -21.76
N LEU A 309 24.93 21.50 -22.99
CA LEU A 309 25.41 20.88 -24.22
C LEU A 309 26.66 21.60 -24.73
#